data_AF-A0A0Q8J3T6-F1
#
_entry.id   AF-A0A0Q8J3T6-F1
#
_cell.length_a   1.000
_cell.length_b   1.000
_cell.length_c   1.000
_cell.angle_alpha   90.00
_cell.angle_beta   90.00
_cell.angle_gamma   90.00
#
_symmetry.space_group_name_H-M   'P 1'
#
loop_
_entity.id
_entity.type
_entity.pdbx_description
1 polymer ?
#
loop_
_entity_poly.entity_id
_entity_poly.type
_entity_poly.pdbx_seq_one_letter_code
_entity_poly.pdbx_strand_id
1 'polypeptide(L)'
;MSDSEYPYPCASDTDDSQDDVGPLSQFRHGAQDRRLLEVARLDAGNIAANSDFDDKPWGLLYRALIDSIGLSPDDFQLMYPSVPWDWPRTQAGFIAAAHYDFCSTAPQWSAIGAYVSSGDAVHQAYQQFLNVIPAQTEYRSLRQHLHDADDALVVATNHYTLATTSAASAYANQVDDNRPSFTEWLGSRGGAGYQTRIVAAEVAMNQAQSHYAALVAQCESPELGQAQLRCGNEAHQVRFADLNLIKLPKVHDWRVEQEAADWVAKVQAGHGPSGVTLGFSNREAPYDFGQTWAGRRSRIRQLFWQVRINGRWERIDEFEFDNKLELSLDFQAVDRIGIRPGGWYDGEFARGMIDGPFIHGYSPFGGDTVETRGQPVFGEKGFFGLIKNGMCVGYKPSFAIRTTTSTFRRFADPFRAATGLRIGPFTFEAEGGSLAAGWKADPATQTFTGTTSSERALIIGATVSELPNGPV
;
A
#
# COMPACT_ATOMS: atom_id res chain seq x y z
N MET A 1 -24.01 24.65 70.30
CA MET A 1 -22.71 25.20 70.72
C MET A 1 -21.76 24.02 70.90
N SER A 2 -20.61 24.08 70.21
CA SER A 2 -19.35 23.29 70.29
C SER A 2 -19.43 21.76 70.37
N ASP A 3 -18.96 20.99 69.36
CA ASP A 3 -17.54 20.68 69.01
C ASP A 3 -16.88 19.85 70.13
N SER A 4 -16.37 18.63 69.96
CA SER A 4 -15.31 18.05 69.09
C SER A 4 -14.72 16.93 70.00
N GLU A 5 -14.28 15.73 69.60
CA GLU A 5 -13.00 15.47 68.92
C GLU A 5 -12.83 13.93 68.85
N TYR A 6 -12.47 13.37 67.68
CA TYR A 6 -11.61 12.18 67.42
C TYR A 6 -11.80 11.69 65.97
N PRO A 7 -10.77 11.10 65.32
CA PRO A 7 -10.16 11.68 64.14
C PRO A 7 -10.40 10.88 62.85
N TYR A 8 -10.27 11.60 61.73
CA TYR A 8 -10.16 11.07 60.37
C TYR A 8 -9.01 10.05 60.23
N PRO A 9 -9.18 9.10 59.30
CA PRO A 9 -8.25 8.96 58.20
C PRO A 9 -8.92 9.48 56.91
N CYS A 10 -8.25 10.42 56.24
CA CYS A 10 -8.52 10.77 54.85
C CYS A 10 -8.39 9.49 54.00
N ALA A 11 -9.51 8.93 53.57
CA ALA A 11 -9.55 8.23 52.31
C ALA A 11 -9.74 9.33 51.26
N SER A 12 -8.68 9.61 50.50
CA SER A 12 -8.81 10.30 49.22
C SER A 12 -9.79 9.49 48.38
N ASP A 13 -10.92 10.09 48.02
CA ASP A 13 -11.78 9.63 46.94
C ASP A 13 -10.94 9.63 45.65
N THR A 14 -10.28 8.52 45.38
CA THR A 14 -9.83 8.14 44.05
C THR A 14 -11.09 7.75 43.29
N ASP A 15 -11.67 8.73 42.60
CA ASP A 15 -12.62 8.52 41.51
C ASP A 15 -11.84 8.00 40.28
N ASP A 16 -11.25 6.80 40.43
CA ASP A 16 -10.76 5.98 39.33
C ASP A 16 -11.96 5.14 38.86
N SER A 17 -12.83 5.76 38.07
CA SER A 17 -13.71 5.03 37.15
C SER A 17 -12.91 4.68 35.88
N GLN A 18 -11.87 3.85 36.06
CA GLN A 18 -11.24 3.09 34.98
C GLN A 18 -11.83 1.68 34.96
N ASP A 19 -11.92 1.11 33.75
CA ASP A 19 -12.26 -0.27 33.41
C ASP A 19 -13.69 -0.58 32.92
N ASP A 20 -14.22 0.26 32.02
CA ASP A 20 -15.15 -0.22 30.98
C ASP A 20 -14.57 0.14 29.59
N VAL A 21 -13.41 -0.44 29.27
CA VAL A 21 -12.89 -0.39 27.90
C VAL A 21 -13.61 -1.50 27.15
N GLY A 22 -14.66 -1.12 26.40
CA GLY A 22 -15.35 -2.01 25.47
C GLY A 22 -14.36 -2.73 24.54
N PRO A 23 -14.77 -3.84 23.90
CA PRO A 23 -13.88 -4.62 23.06
C PRO A 23 -13.18 -3.72 22.03
N LEU A 24 -11.86 -3.87 21.87
CA LEU A 24 -11.12 -3.12 20.86
C LEU A 24 -11.28 -3.78 19.49
N SER A 25 -11.39 -2.95 18.44
CA SER A 25 -11.44 -3.47 17.07
C SER A 25 -10.12 -4.16 16.71
N GLN A 26 -10.21 -5.39 16.20
CA GLN A 26 -9.10 -6.17 15.65
C GLN A 26 -8.47 -5.49 14.44
N PHE A 27 -9.15 -4.58 13.76
CA PHE A 27 -8.51 -3.76 12.73
C PHE A 27 -7.44 -2.86 13.34
N ARG A 28 -7.71 -2.26 14.52
CA ARG A 28 -6.80 -1.34 15.24
C ARG A 28 -5.52 -2.06 15.68
N HIS A 29 -5.66 -3.22 16.32
CA HIS A 29 -4.51 -4.07 16.69
C HIS A 29 -3.87 -4.74 15.48
N GLY A 30 -4.71 -5.27 14.58
CA GLY A 30 -4.30 -6.04 13.42
C GLY A 30 -3.50 -5.23 12.40
N ALA A 31 -3.75 -3.94 12.19
CA ALA A 31 -2.94 -3.15 11.26
C ALA A 31 -1.47 -3.07 11.70
N GLN A 32 -1.23 -2.91 13.01
CA GLN A 32 0.11 -2.86 13.57
C GLN A 32 0.72 -4.26 13.73
N ASP A 33 -0.05 -5.24 14.22
CA ASP A 33 0.40 -6.63 14.33
C ASP A 33 0.65 -7.25 12.96
N ARG A 34 -0.12 -6.90 11.91
CA ARG A 34 0.16 -7.30 10.52
C ARG A 34 1.44 -6.66 10.02
N ARG A 35 1.76 -5.41 10.36
CA ARG A 35 3.07 -4.82 10.04
C ARG A 35 4.20 -5.55 10.77
N LEU A 36 4.05 -5.86 12.06
CA LEU A 36 5.05 -6.60 12.84
C LEU A 36 5.17 -8.07 12.41
N LEU A 37 4.07 -8.72 12.07
CA LEU A 37 4.01 -10.07 11.50
C LEU A 37 4.49 -10.09 10.07
N GLU A 38 4.37 -9.01 9.31
CA GLU A 38 4.97 -8.87 7.99
C GLU A 38 6.48 -8.66 8.14
N VAL A 39 6.94 -7.84 9.09
CA VAL A 39 8.37 -7.79 9.45
C VAL A 39 8.86 -9.18 9.88
N ALA A 40 8.10 -9.87 10.73
CA ALA A 40 8.42 -11.21 11.24
C ALA A 40 8.27 -12.31 10.18
N ARG A 41 7.35 -12.19 9.20
CA ARG A 41 7.21 -13.09 8.03
C ARG A 41 8.27 -12.81 7.01
N LEU A 42 8.69 -11.57 6.85
CA LEU A 42 9.88 -11.24 6.08
C LEU A 42 11.09 -11.88 6.82
N ASP A 43 11.12 -11.88 8.16
CA ASP A 43 12.11 -12.62 8.99
C ASP A 43 12.01 -14.16 8.95
N ALA A 44 10.80 -14.72 8.86
CA ALA A 44 10.55 -16.15 8.99
C ALA A 44 10.15 -16.85 7.67
N GLY A 45 9.91 -16.09 6.61
CA GLY A 45 9.43 -16.51 5.30
C GLY A 45 10.55 -17.16 4.50
N ASN A 46 10.79 -18.42 4.83
CA ASN A 46 11.36 -19.44 3.95
C ASN A 46 12.64 -19.10 3.19
N ILE A 47 13.60 -18.42 3.82
CA ILE A 47 15.00 -18.82 3.67
C ILE A 47 15.76 -18.59 4.99
N ALA A 48 15.59 -19.52 5.94
CA ALA A 48 16.46 -19.65 7.12
C ALA A 48 17.90 -20.10 6.78
N ALA A 49 18.35 -19.84 5.55
CA ALA A 49 19.71 -20.03 5.06
C ALA A 49 20.30 -18.75 4.41
N ASN A 50 19.58 -17.62 4.39
CA ASN A 50 19.92 -16.49 3.53
C ASN A 50 19.96 -15.13 4.26
N SER A 51 20.79 -15.03 5.29
CA SER A 51 21.20 -13.73 5.84
C SER A 51 22.08 -12.96 4.82
N ASP A 52 21.73 -11.70 4.53
CA ASP A 52 22.52 -10.66 3.82
C ASP A 52 22.39 -10.45 2.30
N PHE A 53 21.22 -10.68 1.68
CA PHE A 53 21.10 -10.46 0.23
C PHE A 53 20.86 -9.00 -0.21
N ASP A 54 21.90 -8.42 -0.82
CA ASP A 54 21.89 -7.41 -1.89
C ASP A 54 21.03 -6.13 -1.72
N ASP A 55 21.16 -5.45 -0.58
CA ASP A 55 20.68 -4.07 -0.43
C ASP A 55 21.35 -3.10 -1.43
N LYS A 56 22.60 -3.40 -1.84
CA LYS A 56 23.38 -2.49 -2.68
C LYS A 56 22.75 -2.25 -4.06
N PRO A 57 22.42 -3.25 -4.89
CA PRO A 57 21.73 -3.01 -6.16
C PRO A 57 20.41 -2.26 -6.01
N TRP A 58 19.64 -2.53 -4.94
CA TRP A 58 18.41 -1.80 -4.66
C TRP A 58 18.65 -0.33 -4.33
N GLY A 59 19.61 -0.02 -3.46
CA GLY A 59 20.01 1.36 -3.16
C GLY A 59 20.60 2.09 -4.36
N LEU A 60 21.33 1.39 -5.23
CA LEU A 60 21.84 1.95 -6.49
C LEU A 60 20.72 2.31 -7.45
N LEU A 61 19.75 1.39 -7.64
CA LEU A 61 18.57 1.64 -8.47
C LEU A 61 17.73 2.79 -7.92
N TYR A 62 17.49 2.81 -6.61
CA TYR A 62 16.69 3.84 -5.95
C TYR A 62 17.29 5.22 -6.14
N ARG A 63 18.62 5.36 -5.96
CA ARG A 63 19.31 6.62 -6.29
C ARG A 63 19.11 7.00 -7.76
N ALA A 64 19.36 6.08 -8.68
CA ALA A 64 19.25 6.35 -10.12
C ALA A 64 17.84 6.84 -10.51
N LEU A 65 16.79 6.30 -9.88
CA LEU A 65 15.40 6.73 -10.06
C LEU A 65 15.15 8.15 -9.56
N ILE A 66 15.60 8.48 -8.35
CA ILE A 66 15.49 9.82 -7.76
C ILE A 66 16.18 10.85 -8.66
N ASP A 67 17.43 10.59 -9.02
CA ASP A 67 18.26 11.53 -9.76
C ASP A 67 17.74 11.78 -11.19
N SER A 68 17.14 10.77 -11.82
CA SER A 68 16.78 10.82 -13.25
C SER A 68 15.33 11.22 -13.51
N ILE A 69 14.40 10.88 -12.60
CA ILE A 69 12.94 11.11 -12.78
C ILE A 69 12.46 12.31 -11.95
N GLY A 70 13.37 12.94 -11.18
CA GLY A 70 13.11 14.07 -10.29
C GLY A 70 12.26 13.71 -9.08
N LEU A 71 12.13 12.42 -8.75
CA LEU A 71 11.34 11.94 -7.61
C LEU A 71 12.01 12.41 -6.32
N SER A 72 11.24 12.59 -5.23
CA SER A 72 11.84 12.97 -3.95
C SER A 72 11.99 11.75 -3.03
N PRO A 73 13.13 11.57 -2.35
CA PRO A 73 13.21 10.60 -1.24
C PRO A 73 12.28 10.94 -0.07
N ASP A 74 11.70 12.15 -0.05
CA ASP A 74 10.76 12.61 0.97
C ASP A 74 9.32 12.13 0.73
N ASP A 75 9.01 11.60 -0.46
CA ASP A 75 7.64 11.18 -0.79
C ASP A 75 7.56 9.95 -1.71
N PHE A 76 8.68 9.41 -2.18
CA PHE A 76 8.66 8.29 -3.11
C PHE A 76 8.72 6.93 -2.41
N GLN A 77 7.89 6.01 -2.85
CA GLN A 77 7.98 4.58 -2.55
C GLN A 77 8.14 3.82 -3.87
N LEU A 78 9.30 3.17 -4.04
CA LEU A 78 9.52 2.20 -5.11
C LEU A 78 8.65 0.97 -4.85
N MET A 79 7.90 0.52 -5.85
CA MET A 79 6.99 -0.62 -5.69
C MET A 79 7.62 -1.91 -6.21
N TYR A 80 7.51 -2.96 -5.40
CA TYR A 80 7.95 -4.30 -5.76
C TYR A 80 6.82 -5.34 -5.70
N PRO A 81 6.72 -6.24 -6.70
CA PRO A 81 7.23 -6.05 -8.06
C PRO A 81 6.53 -4.86 -8.73
N SER A 82 7.06 -4.39 -9.86
CA SER A 82 6.35 -3.38 -10.66
C SER A 82 5.01 -3.95 -11.15
N VAL A 83 3.98 -3.11 -11.09
CA VAL A 83 2.60 -3.49 -11.42
C VAL A 83 2.28 -2.95 -12.81
N PRO A 84 1.65 -3.71 -13.72
CA PRO A 84 1.17 -3.14 -14.97
C PRO A 84 0.14 -2.07 -14.70
N TRP A 85 0.22 -1.01 -15.49
CA TRP A 85 -0.82 -0.03 -15.61
C TRP A 85 -1.58 -0.26 -16.91
N ASP A 86 -2.43 -1.28 -16.90
CA ASP A 86 -3.28 -1.70 -18.03
C ASP A 86 -4.75 -1.82 -17.61
N TRP A 87 -5.16 -1.03 -16.62
CA TRP A 87 -6.51 -1.06 -16.09
C TRP A 87 -7.55 -0.81 -17.19
N PRO A 88 -8.62 -1.63 -17.27
CA PRO A 88 -9.61 -1.48 -18.31
C PRO A 88 -10.36 -0.15 -18.16
N ARG A 89 -10.74 0.45 -19.29
CA ARG A 89 -11.66 1.58 -19.29
C ARG A 89 -12.99 1.15 -18.72
N THR A 90 -13.57 2.02 -17.90
CA THR A 90 -14.87 1.76 -17.27
C THR A 90 -15.82 2.92 -17.58
N GLN A 91 -17.10 2.63 -17.66
CA GLN A 91 -18.13 3.65 -17.83
C GLN A 91 -18.31 4.45 -16.52
N ALA A 92 -18.88 5.66 -16.61
CA ALA A 92 -19.15 6.48 -15.44
C ALA A 92 -19.96 5.72 -14.37
N GLY A 93 -19.57 5.88 -13.10
CA GLY A 93 -20.17 5.15 -11.97
C GLY A 93 -19.56 3.76 -11.72
N PHE A 94 -18.58 3.35 -12.52
CA PHE A 94 -17.84 2.10 -12.32
C PHE A 94 -16.34 2.35 -12.14
N ILE A 95 -15.65 1.40 -11.51
CA ILE A 95 -14.20 1.37 -11.33
C ILE A 95 -13.66 -0.04 -11.57
N ALA A 96 -12.49 -0.13 -12.19
CA ALA A 96 -11.81 -1.42 -12.37
C ALA A 96 -11.26 -1.93 -11.03
N ALA A 97 -11.27 -3.24 -10.82
CA ALA A 97 -10.76 -3.88 -9.61
C ALA A 97 -9.30 -3.51 -9.32
N ALA A 98 -8.40 -3.65 -10.30
CA ALA A 98 -6.99 -3.28 -10.16
C ALA A 98 -6.77 -1.78 -9.91
N HIS A 99 -7.60 -0.90 -10.49
CA HIS A 99 -7.55 0.54 -10.22
C HIS A 99 -7.91 0.81 -8.75
N TYR A 100 -9.04 0.29 -8.29
CA TYR A 100 -9.46 0.44 -6.91
C TYR A 100 -8.42 -0.14 -5.95
N ASP A 101 -8.02 -1.41 -6.10
CA ASP A 101 -7.07 -2.08 -5.21
C ASP A 101 -5.74 -1.33 -5.14
N PHE A 102 -5.29 -0.73 -6.25
CA PHE A 102 -4.07 0.07 -6.27
C PHE A 102 -4.24 1.36 -5.47
N CYS A 103 -5.29 2.14 -5.74
CA CYS A 103 -5.50 3.43 -5.11
C CYS A 103 -5.91 3.31 -3.63
N SER A 104 -6.75 2.33 -3.30
CA SER A 104 -7.33 2.17 -1.98
C SER A 104 -6.39 1.58 -0.95
N THR A 105 -5.42 0.76 -1.36
CA THR A 105 -4.49 0.11 -0.42
C THR A 105 -3.57 1.14 0.22
N ALA A 106 -3.38 1.11 1.54
CA ALA A 106 -2.42 1.98 2.21
C ALA A 106 -0.97 1.63 1.78
N PRO A 107 -0.10 2.63 1.52
CA PRO A 107 1.33 2.37 1.32
C PRO A 107 1.96 1.71 2.55
N GLN A 108 3.07 1.01 2.34
CA GLN A 108 3.89 0.51 3.45
C GLN A 108 4.77 1.65 3.99
N TRP A 109 5.12 1.62 5.28
CA TRP A 109 6.11 2.55 5.84
C TRP A 109 7.53 2.09 5.45
N SER A 110 7.90 2.28 4.18
CA SER A 110 9.15 1.82 3.57
C SER A 110 9.47 2.60 2.28
N ALA A 111 10.74 2.87 2.00
CA ALA A 111 11.15 3.42 0.71
C ALA A 111 10.96 2.44 -0.45
N ILE A 112 11.09 1.14 -0.16
CA ILE A 112 10.85 0.04 -1.10
C ILE A 112 9.73 -0.80 -0.53
N GLY A 113 8.52 -0.63 -1.08
CA GLY A 113 7.30 -1.24 -0.58
C GLY A 113 6.86 -2.42 -1.43
N ALA A 114 6.46 -3.51 -0.79
CA ALA A 114 5.74 -4.56 -1.49
C ALA A 114 4.31 -4.08 -1.73
N TYR A 115 3.89 -4.01 -3.00
CA TYR A 115 2.48 -3.79 -3.29
C TYR A 115 1.73 -5.08 -3.00
N VAL A 116 0.67 -5.00 -2.20
CA VAL A 116 -0.23 -6.12 -1.94
C VAL A 116 -1.64 -5.61 -2.12
N SER A 117 -2.30 -5.98 -3.22
CA SER A 117 -3.68 -5.57 -3.54
C SER A 117 -4.72 -5.98 -2.49
N SER A 118 -4.40 -6.95 -1.64
CA SER A 118 -5.24 -7.36 -0.49
C SER A 118 -4.90 -6.62 0.82
N GLY A 119 -4.12 -5.54 0.75
CA GLY A 119 -3.68 -4.79 1.91
C GLY A 119 -4.78 -3.97 2.58
N ASP A 120 -4.45 -3.34 3.69
CA ASP A 120 -5.39 -2.50 4.44
C ASP A 120 -5.84 -1.30 3.59
N ALA A 121 -7.15 -1.05 3.54
CA ALA A 121 -7.69 0.02 2.72
C ALA A 121 -7.73 1.34 3.49
N VAL A 122 -7.31 2.43 2.83
CA VAL A 122 -7.27 3.80 3.38
C VAL A 122 -8.63 4.24 3.89
N HIS A 123 -9.73 3.88 3.20
CA HIS A 123 -11.07 4.26 3.66
C HIS A 123 -11.45 3.62 5.00
N GLN A 124 -11.04 2.38 5.26
CA GLN A 124 -11.31 1.69 6.54
C GLN A 124 -10.52 2.35 7.65
N ALA A 125 -9.27 2.69 7.37
CA ALA A 125 -8.44 3.45 8.30
C ALA A 125 -9.01 4.85 8.58
N TYR A 126 -9.52 5.54 7.56
CA TYR A 126 -10.16 6.85 7.73
C TYR A 126 -11.46 6.76 8.54
N GLN A 127 -12.35 5.82 8.21
CA GLN A 127 -13.58 5.61 8.97
C GLN A 127 -13.28 5.25 10.44
N GLN A 128 -12.27 4.41 10.66
CA GLN A 128 -11.82 4.06 12.00
C GLN A 128 -11.21 5.27 12.73
N PHE A 129 -10.49 6.15 12.03
CA PHE A 129 -10.02 7.41 12.58
C PHE A 129 -11.19 8.29 13.05
N LEU A 130 -12.25 8.42 12.24
CA LEU A 130 -13.45 9.16 12.63
C LEU A 130 -14.14 8.54 13.86
N ASN A 131 -14.12 7.22 14.00
CA ASN A 131 -14.77 6.52 15.12
C ASN A 131 -13.97 6.58 16.43
N VAL A 132 -12.67 6.91 16.41
CA VAL A 132 -11.88 7.08 17.65
C VAL A 132 -11.92 8.49 18.21
N ILE A 133 -12.61 9.43 17.54
CA ILE A 133 -12.85 10.77 18.05
C ILE A 133 -14.08 10.73 18.97
N PRO A 134 -13.99 11.21 20.22
CA PRO A 134 -15.10 11.17 21.14
C PRO A 134 -16.21 12.12 20.69
N ALA A 135 -17.41 11.58 20.48
CA ALA A 135 -18.60 12.39 20.23
C ALA A 135 -19.09 13.04 21.54
N GLN A 136 -19.21 14.37 21.56
CA GLN A 136 -19.58 15.11 22.78
C GLN A 136 -21.10 15.25 22.92
N THR A 137 -21.63 14.90 24.09
CA THR A 137 -23.06 15.10 24.40
C THR A 137 -23.30 15.28 25.90
N GLU A 138 -24.15 16.25 26.23
CA GLU A 138 -24.69 16.46 27.58
C GLU A 138 -25.78 15.43 27.96
N TYR A 139 -26.40 14.75 26.99
CA TYR A 139 -27.51 13.83 27.24
C TYR A 139 -27.01 12.43 27.63
N ARG A 140 -27.28 12.02 28.88
CA ARG A 140 -26.90 10.68 29.39
C ARG A 140 -27.46 9.53 28.55
N SER A 141 -28.70 9.64 28.06
CA SER A 141 -29.32 8.61 27.22
C SER A 141 -28.63 8.45 25.88
N LEU A 142 -28.27 9.56 25.22
CA LEU A 142 -27.53 9.54 23.96
C LEU A 142 -26.13 8.96 24.15
N ARG A 143 -25.47 9.29 25.26
CA ARG A 143 -24.17 8.70 25.62
C ARG A 143 -24.22 7.18 25.74
N GLN A 144 -25.27 6.63 26.38
CA GLN A 144 -25.46 5.18 26.46
C GLN A 144 -25.69 4.57 25.08
N HIS A 145 -26.57 5.16 24.25
CA HIS A 145 -26.81 4.66 22.90
C HIS A 145 -25.55 4.69 22.02
N LEU A 146 -24.69 5.69 22.17
CA LEU A 146 -23.40 5.75 21.48
C LEU A 146 -22.47 4.62 21.91
N HIS A 147 -22.41 4.32 23.21
CA HIS A 147 -21.63 3.19 23.73
C HIS A 147 -22.13 1.86 23.16
N ASP A 148 -23.44 1.60 23.25
CA ASP A 148 -24.05 0.36 22.75
C ASP A 148 -23.84 0.22 21.23
N ALA A 149 -23.90 1.32 20.48
CA ALA A 149 -23.67 1.35 19.04
C ALA A 149 -22.19 1.15 18.68
N ASP A 150 -21.24 1.70 19.46
CA ASP A 150 -19.81 1.45 19.28
C ASP A 150 -19.46 -0.02 19.53
N ASP A 151 -19.98 -0.63 20.59
CA ASP A 151 -19.78 -2.07 20.87
C ASP A 151 -20.28 -2.94 19.72
N ALA A 152 -21.48 -2.66 19.21
CA ALA A 152 -22.03 -3.37 18.06
C ALA A 152 -21.18 -3.18 16.80
N LEU A 153 -20.67 -1.96 16.57
CA LEU A 153 -19.79 -1.63 15.45
C LEU A 153 -18.44 -2.33 15.55
N VAL A 154 -17.84 -2.38 16.74
CA VAL A 154 -16.59 -3.13 16.99
C VAL A 154 -16.80 -4.60 16.64
N VAL A 155 -17.86 -5.23 17.15
CA VAL A 155 -18.14 -6.65 16.88
C VAL A 155 -18.28 -6.88 15.38
N ALA A 156 -19.07 -6.05 14.69
CA ALA A 156 -19.25 -6.18 13.24
C ALA A 156 -17.94 -5.94 12.46
N THR A 157 -17.12 -4.97 12.87
CA THR A 157 -15.81 -4.68 12.29
C THR A 157 -14.84 -5.85 12.49
N ASN A 158 -14.88 -6.52 13.65
CA ASN A 158 -14.07 -7.71 13.92
C ASN A 158 -14.46 -8.86 13.00
N HIS A 159 -15.75 -9.12 12.82
CA HIS A 159 -16.22 -10.14 11.88
C HIS A 159 -15.79 -9.86 10.44
N TYR A 160 -15.89 -8.60 10.00
CA TYR A 160 -15.44 -8.18 8.67
C TYR A 160 -13.93 -8.34 8.52
N THR A 161 -13.14 -7.88 9.50
CA THR A 161 -11.67 -7.98 9.50
C THR A 161 -11.21 -9.44 9.46
N LEU A 162 -11.87 -10.34 10.19
CA LEU A 162 -11.56 -11.78 10.14
C LEU A 162 -11.85 -12.37 8.75
N ALA A 163 -12.94 -11.97 8.11
CA ALA A 163 -13.27 -12.43 6.76
C ALA A 163 -12.24 -11.95 5.72
N THR A 164 -11.85 -10.68 5.76
CA THR A 164 -10.88 -10.10 4.82
C THR A 164 -9.46 -10.63 5.05
N THR A 165 -9.00 -10.74 6.30
CA THR A 165 -7.67 -11.28 6.62
C THR A 165 -7.54 -12.77 6.26
N SER A 166 -8.60 -13.55 6.43
CA SER A 166 -8.67 -14.94 5.96
C SER A 166 -8.54 -15.02 4.44
N ALA A 167 -9.20 -14.11 3.72
CA ALA A 167 -9.12 -14.01 2.26
C ALA A 167 -7.74 -13.57 1.78
N ALA A 168 -7.17 -12.52 2.37
CA ALA A 168 -5.82 -12.03 2.05
C ALA A 168 -4.76 -13.11 2.26
N SER A 169 -4.88 -13.91 3.33
CA SER A 169 -3.98 -15.03 3.59
C SER A 169 -4.10 -16.13 2.53
N ALA A 170 -5.30 -16.43 2.06
CA ALA A 170 -5.52 -17.41 0.99
C ALA A 170 -5.00 -16.89 -0.36
N TYR A 171 -5.26 -15.61 -0.66
CA TYR A 171 -4.77 -14.92 -1.84
C TYR A 171 -3.23 -14.97 -1.93
N ALA A 172 -2.53 -14.61 -0.85
CA ALA A 172 -1.06 -14.64 -0.79
C ALA A 172 -0.46 -16.04 -1.01
N ASN A 173 -1.22 -17.11 -0.79
CA ASN A 173 -0.78 -18.49 -1.05
C ASN A 173 -1.13 -19.00 -2.47
N GLN A 174 -2.01 -18.31 -3.18
CA GLN A 174 -2.57 -18.75 -4.46
C GLN A 174 -2.18 -17.85 -5.64
N VAL A 175 -1.78 -16.61 -5.37
CA VAL A 175 -1.57 -15.57 -6.37
C VAL A 175 -0.17 -15.00 -6.23
N ASP A 176 0.58 -15.08 -7.32
CA ASP A 176 1.91 -14.51 -7.45
C ASP A 176 1.85 -13.12 -8.11
N ASP A 177 2.77 -12.23 -7.74
CA ASP A 177 2.98 -10.90 -8.35
C ASP A 177 1.72 -10.01 -8.43
N ASN A 178 0.74 -10.23 -7.55
CA ASN A 178 -0.59 -9.58 -7.57
C ASN A 178 -1.36 -9.73 -8.87
N ARG A 179 -1.26 -10.88 -9.54
CA ARG A 179 -1.99 -11.16 -10.77
C ARG A 179 -2.78 -12.47 -10.71
N PRO A 180 -4.13 -12.41 -10.74
CA PRO A 180 -4.98 -11.22 -10.83
C PRO A 180 -4.95 -10.38 -9.52
N SER A 181 -5.49 -9.16 -9.51
CA SER A 181 -5.58 -8.36 -8.28
C SER A 181 -6.48 -9.06 -7.24
N PHE A 182 -6.40 -8.66 -5.96
CA PHE A 182 -7.20 -9.26 -4.90
C PHE A 182 -8.70 -9.25 -5.21
N THR A 183 -9.23 -8.12 -5.64
CA THR A 183 -10.66 -8.01 -5.99
C THR A 183 -11.01 -8.88 -7.19
N GLU A 184 -10.17 -8.96 -8.23
CA GLU A 184 -10.38 -9.86 -9.36
C GLU A 184 -10.33 -11.34 -8.93
N TRP A 185 -9.41 -11.70 -8.04
CA TRP A 185 -9.32 -13.04 -7.46
C TRP A 185 -10.58 -13.40 -6.67
N LEU A 186 -11.19 -12.45 -5.95
CA LEU A 186 -12.46 -12.68 -5.26
C LEU A 186 -13.60 -13.07 -6.21
N GLY A 187 -13.59 -12.58 -7.45
CA GLY A 187 -14.52 -12.99 -8.51
C GLY A 187 -14.19 -14.36 -9.14
N SER A 188 -12.99 -14.89 -8.91
CA SER A 188 -12.56 -16.18 -9.44
C SER A 188 -13.14 -17.36 -8.65
N ARG A 189 -13.02 -18.58 -9.22
CA ARG A 189 -13.36 -19.82 -8.50
C ARG A 189 -12.59 -20.00 -7.18
N GLY A 190 -11.36 -19.51 -7.09
CA GLY A 190 -10.54 -19.60 -5.88
C GLY A 190 -11.00 -18.64 -4.77
N GLY A 191 -11.54 -17.48 -5.14
CA GLY A 191 -11.93 -16.42 -4.21
C GLY A 191 -13.43 -16.34 -3.90
N ALA A 192 -14.33 -16.90 -4.71
CA ALA A 192 -15.78 -16.72 -4.58
C ALA A 192 -16.35 -17.09 -3.19
N GLY A 193 -15.82 -18.14 -2.55
CA GLY A 193 -16.21 -18.54 -1.19
C GLY A 193 -15.76 -17.53 -0.11
N TYR A 194 -14.62 -16.87 -0.33
CA TYR A 194 -14.15 -15.77 0.52
C TYR A 194 -14.97 -14.51 0.27
N GLN A 195 -15.29 -14.20 -0.98
CA GLN A 195 -16.16 -13.08 -1.32
C GLN A 195 -17.51 -13.17 -0.62
N THR A 196 -18.15 -14.35 -0.64
CA THR A 196 -19.44 -14.56 0.04
C THR A 196 -19.37 -14.20 1.53
N ARG A 197 -18.28 -14.57 2.21
CA ARG A 197 -18.07 -14.26 3.63
C ARG A 197 -17.80 -12.78 3.86
N ILE A 198 -16.99 -12.14 3.01
CA ILE A 198 -16.71 -10.70 3.08
C ILE A 198 -18.01 -9.91 2.91
N VAL A 199 -18.77 -10.18 1.84
CA VAL A 199 -20.04 -9.50 1.55
C VAL A 199 -21.04 -9.67 2.69
N ALA A 200 -21.14 -10.87 3.28
CA ALA A 200 -22.03 -11.10 4.41
C ALA A 200 -21.63 -10.29 5.66
N ALA A 201 -20.33 -10.23 5.98
CA ALA A 201 -19.83 -9.45 7.12
C ALA A 201 -19.91 -7.94 6.90
N GLU A 202 -19.67 -7.49 5.66
CA GLU A 202 -19.72 -6.08 5.26
C GLU A 202 -21.10 -5.47 5.45
N VAL A 203 -22.18 -6.22 5.17
CA VAL A 203 -23.55 -5.74 5.38
C VAL A 203 -23.80 -5.37 6.84
N ALA A 204 -23.40 -6.24 7.77
CA ALA A 204 -23.57 -5.98 9.21
C ALA A 204 -22.71 -4.80 9.68
N MET A 205 -21.46 -4.71 9.21
CA MET A 205 -20.56 -3.61 9.51
C MET A 205 -21.11 -2.27 9.02
N ASN A 206 -21.58 -2.19 7.76
CA ASN A 206 -22.14 -0.97 7.18
C ASN A 206 -23.42 -0.52 7.90
N GLN A 207 -24.26 -1.46 8.33
CA GLN A 207 -25.46 -1.15 9.12
C GLN A 207 -25.10 -0.59 10.50
N ALA A 208 -24.16 -1.22 11.21
CA ALA A 208 -23.70 -0.72 12.51
C ALA A 208 -23.04 0.66 12.37
N GLN A 209 -22.22 0.86 11.33
CA GLN A 209 -21.54 2.13 11.06
C GLN A 209 -22.54 3.25 10.75
N SER A 210 -23.57 2.97 9.94
CA SER A 210 -24.62 3.94 9.64
C SER A 210 -25.44 4.30 10.87
N HIS A 211 -25.71 3.35 11.76
CA HIS A 211 -26.42 3.61 13.01
C HIS A 211 -25.59 4.49 13.94
N TYR A 212 -24.32 4.16 14.14
CA TYR A 212 -23.39 4.95 14.94
C TYR A 212 -23.26 6.39 14.41
N ALA A 213 -23.04 6.55 13.10
CA ALA A 213 -22.93 7.86 12.47
C ALA A 213 -24.20 8.72 12.64
N ALA A 214 -25.39 8.11 12.60
CA ALA A 214 -26.65 8.82 12.82
C ALA A 214 -26.81 9.31 14.27
N LEU A 215 -26.23 8.62 15.25
CA LEU A 215 -26.20 9.06 16.64
C LEU A 215 -25.16 10.18 16.84
N VAL A 216 -23.97 10.05 16.26
CA VAL A 216 -22.93 11.10 16.33
C VAL A 216 -23.41 12.41 15.69
N ALA A 217 -24.22 12.34 14.63
CA ALA A 217 -24.82 13.53 14.02
C ALA A 217 -25.81 14.29 14.93
N GLN A 218 -26.25 13.68 16.05
CA GLN A 218 -27.11 14.33 17.06
C GLN A 218 -26.29 14.96 18.20
N CYS A 219 -24.97 14.80 18.20
CA CYS A 219 -24.05 15.30 19.23
C CYS A 219 -23.64 16.76 18.98
N GLU A 220 -22.91 17.34 19.95
CA GLU A 220 -22.39 18.71 19.92
C GLU A 220 -21.15 18.87 19.03
N SER A 221 -20.87 17.90 18.16
CA SER A 221 -19.70 17.86 17.26
C SER A 221 -20.15 17.78 15.79
N PRO A 222 -20.72 18.86 15.23
CA PRO A 222 -21.35 18.83 13.90
C PRO A 222 -20.36 18.47 12.78
N GLU A 223 -19.10 18.89 12.89
CA GLU A 223 -18.05 18.60 11.91
C GLU A 223 -17.70 17.11 11.87
N LEU A 224 -17.63 16.45 13.02
CA LEU A 224 -17.41 15.00 13.12
C LEU A 224 -18.58 14.22 12.50
N GLY A 225 -19.81 14.60 12.84
CA GLY A 225 -21.01 13.99 12.25
C GLY A 225 -21.07 14.16 10.73
N GLN A 226 -20.70 15.34 10.22
CA GLN A 226 -20.61 15.61 8.78
C GLN A 226 -19.52 14.76 8.10
N ALA A 227 -18.34 14.63 8.70
CA ALA A 227 -17.27 13.79 8.17
C ALA A 227 -17.68 12.31 8.11
N GLN A 228 -18.34 11.79 9.15
CA GLN A 228 -18.85 10.41 9.17
C GLN A 228 -19.95 10.19 8.11
N LEU A 229 -20.91 11.12 7.99
CA LEU A 229 -21.95 11.04 6.97
C LEU A 229 -21.38 11.14 5.55
N ARG A 230 -20.37 11.99 5.33
CA ARG A 230 -19.66 12.12 4.05
C ARG A 230 -18.95 10.82 3.67
N CYS A 231 -18.22 10.20 4.60
CA CYS A 231 -17.51 8.94 4.36
C CYS A 231 -18.49 7.83 3.95
N GLY A 232 -19.65 7.75 4.60
CA GLY A 232 -20.69 6.76 4.30
C GLY A 232 -21.60 7.09 3.11
N ASN A 233 -21.45 8.25 2.46
CA ASN A 233 -22.39 8.72 1.45
C ASN A 233 -22.29 7.91 0.14
N GLU A 234 -23.41 7.35 -0.30
CA GLU A 234 -23.47 6.59 -1.56
C GLU A 234 -23.14 7.42 -2.81
N ALA A 235 -23.23 8.76 -2.75
CA ALA A 235 -22.84 9.66 -3.84
C ALA A 235 -21.32 9.66 -4.11
N HIS A 236 -20.53 9.20 -3.14
CA HIS A 236 -19.06 9.05 -3.24
C HIS A 236 -18.66 7.58 -3.41
N GLN A 237 -19.60 6.76 -3.91
CA GLN A 237 -19.36 5.36 -4.19
C GLN A 237 -19.61 5.03 -5.66
N VAL A 238 -18.78 4.12 -6.16
CA VAL A 238 -18.83 3.55 -7.51
C VAL A 238 -18.93 2.05 -7.42
N ARG A 239 -19.37 1.39 -8.48
CA ARG A 239 -19.44 -0.08 -8.53
C ARG A 239 -18.19 -0.66 -9.16
N PHE A 240 -17.80 -1.86 -8.76
CA PHE A 240 -16.81 -2.60 -9.53
C PHE A 240 -17.31 -2.94 -10.94
N ALA A 241 -16.42 -2.81 -11.92
CA ALA A 241 -16.63 -3.24 -13.30
C ALA A 241 -16.31 -4.72 -13.53
N ASP A 242 -16.60 -5.59 -12.55
CA ASP A 242 -16.37 -7.03 -12.64
C ASP A 242 -17.67 -7.80 -12.38
N LEU A 243 -18.21 -8.39 -13.44
CA LEU A 243 -19.48 -9.14 -13.42
C LEU A 243 -19.40 -10.44 -12.62
N ASN A 244 -18.21 -10.92 -12.28
CA ASN A 244 -18.04 -12.10 -11.46
C ASN A 244 -18.25 -11.80 -9.96
N LEU A 245 -18.25 -10.53 -9.57
CA LEU A 245 -18.45 -10.12 -8.19
C LEU A 245 -19.92 -10.13 -7.80
N ILE A 246 -20.21 -10.64 -6.61
CA ILE A 246 -21.57 -10.70 -6.05
C ILE A 246 -22.17 -9.28 -5.99
N LYS A 247 -23.26 -9.08 -6.75
CA LYS A 247 -24.07 -7.84 -6.78
C LYS A 247 -23.32 -6.57 -7.18
N LEU A 248 -22.15 -6.67 -7.82
CA LEU A 248 -21.32 -5.51 -8.21
C LEU A 248 -21.14 -4.54 -7.03
N PRO A 249 -20.32 -4.92 -6.03
CA PRO A 249 -20.21 -4.20 -4.77
C PRO A 249 -19.91 -2.72 -5.01
N LYS A 250 -20.48 -1.87 -4.15
CA LYS A 250 -20.15 -0.44 -4.12
C LYS A 250 -18.89 -0.24 -3.28
N VAL A 251 -18.00 0.59 -3.76
CA VAL A 251 -16.77 1.00 -3.07
C VAL A 251 -16.55 2.49 -3.22
N HIS A 252 -15.76 3.08 -2.34
CA HIS A 252 -15.45 4.50 -2.39
C HIS A 252 -14.70 4.88 -3.67
N ASP A 253 -15.08 6.02 -4.26
CA ASP A 253 -14.49 6.47 -5.51
C ASP A 253 -13.03 6.96 -5.33
N TRP A 254 -12.20 6.67 -6.32
CA TRP A 254 -10.83 7.15 -6.44
C TRP A 254 -10.65 7.76 -7.81
N ARG A 255 -9.85 8.82 -7.88
CA ARG A 255 -9.58 9.57 -9.10
C ARG A 255 -8.12 9.48 -9.46
N VAL A 256 -7.88 9.25 -10.74
CA VAL A 256 -6.56 9.26 -11.35
C VAL A 256 -6.60 10.29 -12.48
N GLU A 257 -5.59 11.14 -12.58
CA GLU A 257 -5.58 12.27 -13.51
C GLU A 257 -5.62 11.85 -14.99
N GLN A 258 -5.25 10.60 -15.27
CA GLN A 258 -5.24 10.06 -16.62
C GLN A 258 -5.56 8.56 -16.64
N GLU A 259 -6.23 8.10 -17.69
CA GLU A 259 -6.42 6.66 -17.94
C GLU A 259 -5.19 6.04 -18.61
N ALA A 260 -4.85 4.80 -18.24
CA ALA A 260 -3.73 4.05 -18.81
C ALA A 260 -3.76 4.00 -20.34
N ALA A 261 -4.92 3.63 -20.91
CA ALA A 261 -5.08 3.49 -22.36
C ALA A 261 -4.89 4.81 -23.11
N ASP A 262 -5.36 5.94 -22.55
CA ASP A 262 -5.13 7.27 -23.13
C ASP A 262 -3.68 7.69 -23.04
N TRP A 263 -3.01 7.41 -21.92
CA TRP A 263 -1.60 7.71 -21.74
C TRP A 263 -0.72 6.93 -22.71
N VAL A 264 -0.90 5.61 -22.81
CA VAL A 264 -0.15 4.76 -23.76
C VAL A 264 -0.41 5.19 -25.20
N ALA A 265 -1.66 5.48 -25.58
CA ALA A 265 -1.98 5.95 -26.93
C ALA A 265 -1.26 7.27 -27.29
N LYS A 266 -1.17 8.23 -26.34
CA LYS A 266 -0.41 9.48 -26.54
C LYS A 266 1.08 9.21 -26.72
N VAL A 267 1.67 8.31 -25.92
CA VAL A 267 3.08 7.92 -26.03
C VAL A 267 3.36 7.28 -27.39
N GLN A 268 2.53 6.33 -27.81
CA GLN A 268 2.66 5.64 -29.10
C GLN A 268 2.48 6.57 -30.29
N ALA A 269 1.65 7.62 -30.15
CA ALA A 269 1.49 8.66 -31.15
C ALA A 269 2.66 9.66 -31.19
N GLY A 270 3.66 9.57 -30.30
CA GLY A 270 4.78 10.51 -30.23
C GLY A 270 4.45 11.83 -29.53
N HIS A 271 3.34 11.89 -28.79
CA HIS A 271 2.88 13.08 -28.05
C HIS A 271 2.92 12.85 -26.52
N GLY A 272 3.57 11.77 -26.08
CA GLY A 272 3.77 11.46 -24.67
C GLY A 272 4.90 12.27 -24.03
N PRO A 273 5.08 12.14 -22.71
CA PRO A 273 6.20 12.75 -22.01
C PRO A 273 7.53 12.14 -22.48
N SER A 274 8.62 12.86 -22.19
CA SER A 274 9.97 12.40 -22.50
C SER A 274 10.32 11.09 -21.79
N GLY A 275 11.14 10.29 -22.46
CA GLY A 275 11.80 9.15 -21.84
C GLY A 275 12.90 9.55 -20.86
N VAL A 276 13.45 8.55 -20.19
CA VAL A 276 14.59 8.71 -19.28
C VAL A 276 15.51 7.51 -19.40
N THR A 277 16.82 7.77 -19.40
CA THR A 277 17.83 6.75 -19.20
C THR A 277 18.34 6.87 -17.77
N LEU A 278 18.24 5.80 -16.99
CA LEU A 278 18.77 5.72 -15.63
C LEU A 278 19.68 4.50 -15.54
N GLY A 279 20.65 4.53 -14.64
CA GLY A 279 21.61 3.45 -14.56
C GLY A 279 22.49 3.58 -13.35
N PHE A 280 23.25 2.52 -13.08
CA PHE A 280 24.23 2.52 -12.02
C PHE A 280 25.40 1.61 -12.37
N SER A 281 26.56 1.91 -11.79
CA SER A 281 27.65 0.96 -11.67
C SER A 281 27.69 0.34 -10.27
N ASN A 282 28.03 -0.95 -10.19
CA ASN A 282 28.32 -1.62 -8.91
C ASN A 282 29.50 -0.99 -8.13
N ARG A 283 30.21 -0.01 -8.70
CA ARG A 283 31.28 0.74 -8.01
C ARG A 283 30.78 1.93 -7.23
N GLU A 284 29.58 2.40 -7.49
CA GLU A 284 29.04 3.56 -6.82
C GLU A 284 28.55 3.20 -5.40
N ALA A 285 28.40 4.20 -4.55
CA ALA A 285 27.76 4.02 -3.24
C ALA A 285 26.24 3.82 -3.43
N PRO A 286 25.55 2.92 -2.72
CA PRO A 286 24.08 2.88 -2.76
C PRO A 286 23.47 4.12 -2.09
N TYR A 287 22.18 4.37 -2.35
CA TYR A 287 21.41 5.37 -1.60
C TYR A 287 21.38 5.02 -0.09
N ASP A 288 21.47 6.04 0.77
CA ASP A 288 21.29 5.87 2.21
C ASP A 288 19.80 5.93 2.57
N PHE A 289 19.17 4.77 2.74
CA PHE A 289 17.74 4.69 3.07
C PHE A 289 17.37 5.37 4.40
N GLY A 290 18.34 5.68 5.27
CA GLY A 290 18.13 6.51 6.45
C GLY A 290 17.70 7.95 6.14
N GLN A 291 17.85 8.39 4.89
CA GLN A 291 17.46 9.72 4.41
C GLN A 291 16.07 9.73 3.74
N THR A 292 15.35 8.61 3.73
CA THR A 292 13.99 8.55 3.18
C THR A 292 12.94 8.94 4.22
N TRP A 293 11.77 9.39 3.75
CA TRP A 293 10.60 9.69 4.60
C TRP A 293 10.22 8.54 5.54
N ALA A 294 10.39 7.29 5.07
CA ALA A 294 10.04 6.11 5.84
C ALA A 294 11.03 5.81 6.99
N GLY A 295 12.10 6.59 7.15
CA GLY A 295 12.95 6.65 8.34
C GLY A 295 13.75 5.40 8.71
N ARG A 296 13.50 4.23 8.11
CA ARG A 296 14.24 2.95 8.22
C ARG A 296 13.44 1.82 7.57
N ARG A 297 13.90 1.21 6.47
CA ARG A 297 13.83 -0.26 6.18
C ARG A 297 14.83 -0.62 5.07
N SER A 298 16.03 -1.06 5.43
CA SER A 298 17.08 -1.52 4.48
C SER A 298 17.04 -3.04 4.19
N ARG A 299 16.07 -3.78 4.74
CA ARG A 299 15.98 -5.23 4.53
C ARG A 299 15.03 -5.55 3.39
N ILE A 300 15.54 -5.39 2.19
CA ILE A 300 14.83 -5.80 0.98
C ILE A 300 15.14 -7.27 0.76
N ARG A 301 14.16 -8.14 1.02
CA ARG A 301 14.36 -9.60 0.97
C ARG A 301 14.03 -10.20 -0.38
N GLN A 302 14.11 -9.36 -1.41
CA GLN A 302 13.68 -9.66 -2.75
C GLN A 302 14.90 -9.72 -3.64
N LEU A 303 14.99 -10.80 -4.43
CA LEU A 303 16.09 -10.97 -5.38
C LEU A 303 16.05 -9.85 -6.41
N PHE A 304 17.19 -9.17 -6.57
CA PHE A 304 17.31 -8.09 -7.55
C PHE A 304 17.50 -8.63 -8.97
N TRP A 305 18.34 -9.65 -9.14
CA TRP A 305 18.66 -10.23 -10.44
C TRP A 305 18.03 -11.61 -10.59
N GLN A 306 17.07 -11.73 -11.51
CA GLN A 306 16.47 -13.03 -11.83
C GLN A 306 16.32 -13.22 -13.34
N VAL A 307 16.43 -14.45 -13.81
CA VAL A 307 16.20 -14.86 -15.19
C VAL A 307 15.09 -15.90 -15.24
N ARG A 308 14.22 -15.83 -16.24
CA ARG A 308 13.14 -16.83 -16.42
C ARG A 308 13.52 -17.84 -17.49
N ILE A 309 13.77 -19.08 -17.08
CA ILE A 309 14.12 -20.19 -17.97
C ILE A 309 13.10 -21.31 -17.76
N ASN A 310 12.56 -21.86 -18.85
CA ASN A 310 11.54 -22.93 -18.80
C ASN A 310 10.34 -22.61 -17.87
N GLY A 311 9.92 -21.34 -17.83
CA GLY A 311 8.80 -20.87 -17.02
C GLY A 311 9.08 -20.69 -15.52
N ARG A 312 10.33 -20.85 -15.07
CA ARG A 312 10.74 -20.64 -13.67
C ARG A 312 11.69 -19.47 -13.54
N TRP A 313 11.50 -18.65 -12.51
CA TRP A 313 12.44 -17.61 -12.14
C TRP A 313 13.62 -18.22 -11.36
N GLU A 314 14.82 -17.99 -11.86
CA GLU A 314 16.08 -18.41 -11.28
C GLU A 314 16.91 -17.18 -10.93
N ARG A 315 17.71 -17.27 -9.88
CA ARG A 315 18.61 -16.19 -9.46
C ARG A 315 19.80 -16.09 -10.41
N ILE A 316 20.33 -14.87 -10.59
CA ILE A 316 21.58 -14.64 -11.34
C ILE A 316 22.70 -14.30 -10.35
N ASP A 317 23.48 -15.30 -9.93
CA ASP A 317 24.57 -15.11 -8.96
C ASP A 317 25.78 -14.39 -9.59
N GLU A 318 25.94 -14.46 -10.91
CA GLU A 318 27.11 -13.91 -11.60
C GLU A 318 27.21 -12.38 -11.48
N PHE A 319 26.08 -11.68 -11.34
CA PHE A 319 26.03 -10.21 -11.32
C PHE A 319 26.39 -9.61 -9.96
N GLU A 320 26.23 -10.36 -8.88
CA GLU A 320 26.38 -9.88 -7.50
C GLU A 320 27.86 -9.62 -7.17
N PHE A 321 28.74 -10.45 -7.71
CA PHE A 321 30.18 -10.38 -7.46
C PHE A 321 30.94 -9.64 -8.58
N ASP A 322 30.25 -9.12 -9.59
CA ASP A 322 30.88 -8.42 -10.71
C ASP A 322 31.17 -6.96 -10.34
N ASN A 323 32.47 -6.64 -10.20
CA ASN A 323 32.97 -5.32 -9.83
C ASN A 323 33.06 -4.32 -11.01
N LYS A 324 32.67 -4.72 -12.21
CA LYS A 324 32.55 -3.88 -13.40
C LYS A 324 31.11 -3.84 -13.94
N LEU A 325 30.14 -4.38 -13.20
CA LEU A 325 28.76 -4.34 -13.63
C LEU A 325 28.29 -2.89 -13.76
N GLU A 326 27.73 -2.60 -14.92
CA GLU A 326 27.04 -1.34 -15.23
C GLU A 326 25.68 -1.70 -15.81
N LEU A 327 24.63 -1.18 -15.19
CA LEU A 327 23.27 -1.26 -15.66
C LEU A 327 22.88 0.09 -16.27
N SER A 328 22.24 0.04 -17.43
CA SER A 328 21.45 1.13 -17.97
C SER A 328 20.04 0.61 -18.25
N LEU A 329 19.04 1.38 -17.83
CA LEU A 329 17.62 1.19 -18.05
C LEU A 329 17.10 2.41 -18.79
N ASP A 330 16.52 2.20 -19.96
CA ASP A 330 15.98 3.25 -20.79
C ASP A 330 14.46 3.08 -20.91
N PHE A 331 13.71 4.09 -20.49
CA PHE A 331 12.26 4.13 -20.67
C PHE A 331 11.93 5.07 -21.83
N GLN A 332 11.09 4.61 -22.76
CA GLN A 332 10.64 5.45 -23.88
C GLN A 332 9.85 6.68 -23.40
N ALA A 333 9.09 6.54 -22.33
CA ALA A 333 8.35 7.62 -21.69
C ALA A 333 8.23 7.35 -20.19
N VAL A 334 8.33 8.41 -19.38
CA VAL A 334 8.07 8.37 -17.94
C VAL A 334 7.18 9.54 -17.55
N ASP A 335 6.24 9.30 -16.65
CA ASP A 335 5.31 10.33 -16.18
C ASP A 335 4.95 10.16 -14.71
N ARG A 336 4.35 11.20 -14.13
CA ARG A 336 3.69 11.15 -12.84
C ARG A 336 2.21 11.41 -13.02
N ILE A 337 1.40 10.50 -12.51
CA ILE A 337 -0.05 10.58 -12.61
C ILE A 337 -0.59 10.80 -11.20
N GLY A 338 -1.29 11.92 -10.98
CA GLY A 338 -1.89 12.21 -9.68
C GLY A 338 -3.00 11.22 -9.34
N ILE A 339 -3.09 10.89 -8.05
CA ILE A 339 -4.11 10.03 -7.45
C ILE A 339 -4.75 10.80 -6.31
N ARG A 340 -6.08 10.81 -6.26
CA ARG A 340 -6.83 11.48 -5.19
C ARG A 340 -8.01 10.64 -4.72
N PRO A 341 -8.30 10.62 -3.42
CA PRO A 341 -9.58 10.10 -2.96
C PRO A 341 -10.72 10.95 -3.55
N GLY A 342 -11.88 10.33 -3.71
CA GLY A 342 -13.09 11.07 -4.08
C GLY A 342 -13.68 11.84 -2.89
N GLY A 343 -14.95 12.22 -3.02
CA GLY A 343 -15.60 13.13 -2.06
C GLY A 343 -15.88 12.52 -0.68
N TRP A 344 -15.60 11.23 -0.48
CA TRP A 344 -15.76 10.53 0.80
C TRP A 344 -14.71 10.94 1.84
N TYR A 345 -13.54 11.42 1.41
CA TYR A 345 -12.44 11.81 2.30
C TYR A 345 -12.49 13.30 2.61
N ASP A 346 -12.34 13.66 3.88
CA ASP A 346 -12.17 15.04 4.34
C ASP A 346 -10.76 15.22 4.94
N GLY A 347 -9.83 15.66 4.10
CA GLY A 347 -8.43 15.88 4.48
C GLY A 347 -8.22 17.10 5.38
N GLU A 348 -9.08 18.13 5.27
CA GLU A 348 -9.02 19.29 6.15
C GLU A 348 -9.43 18.91 7.57
N PHE A 349 -10.53 18.16 7.72
CA PHE A 349 -10.95 17.63 9.01
C PHE A 349 -9.88 16.72 9.63
N ALA A 350 -9.30 15.80 8.84
CA ALA A 350 -8.24 14.92 9.32
C ALA A 350 -7.04 15.71 9.86
N ARG A 351 -6.64 16.79 9.16
CA ARG A 351 -5.52 17.66 9.56
C ARG A 351 -5.83 18.45 10.83
N GLY A 352 -7.06 18.95 10.98
CA GLY A 352 -7.50 19.63 12.20
C GLY A 352 -7.49 18.75 13.44
N MET A 353 -7.51 17.44 13.27
CA MET A 353 -7.59 16.44 14.34
C MET A 353 -6.27 15.70 14.60
N ILE A 354 -5.12 16.24 14.16
CA ILE A 354 -3.81 15.59 14.33
C ILE A 354 -3.49 15.26 15.80
N ASP A 355 -3.86 16.16 16.71
CA ASP A 355 -3.63 16.05 18.16
C ASP A 355 -4.87 15.50 18.91
N GLY A 356 -5.90 15.04 18.20
CA GLY A 356 -7.16 14.58 18.77
C GLY A 356 -8.11 15.71 19.19
N PRO A 357 -9.04 15.47 20.13
CA PRO A 357 -9.04 14.35 21.08
C PRO A 357 -9.37 12.98 20.46
N PHE A 358 -8.81 11.94 21.07
CA PHE A 358 -9.11 10.54 20.81
C PHE A 358 -9.61 9.86 22.09
N ILE A 359 -10.50 8.88 21.95
CA ILE A 359 -11.07 8.08 23.04
C ILE A 359 -9.92 7.47 23.87
N HIS A 360 -9.95 7.58 25.19
CA HIS A 360 -8.90 7.00 26.06
C HIS A 360 -8.85 5.47 25.95
N GLY A 361 -7.67 4.87 26.03
CA GLY A 361 -7.52 3.40 25.99
C GLY A 361 -7.81 2.73 24.63
N TYR A 362 -8.15 3.48 23.58
CA TYR A 362 -8.44 2.93 22.25
C TYR A 362 -7.26 2.20 21.58
N SER A 363 -6.04 2.44 22.07
CA SER A 363 -4.81 1.81 21.63
C SER A 363 -3.87 1.61 22.82
N PRO A 364 -3.18 0.46 22.91
CA PRO A 364 -2.16 0.23 23.94
C PRO A 364 -0.90 1.09 23.75
N PHE A 365 -0.80 1.82 22.63
CA PHE A 365 0.32 2.71 22.31
C PHE A 365 -0.03 4.20 22.42
N GLY A 366 -1.28 4.53 22.75
CA GLY A 366 -1.70 5.90 22.98
C GLY A 366 -1.15 6.39 24.31
N GLY A 367 -0.44 7.52 24.28
CA GLY A 367 -0.14 8.24 25.50
C GLY A 367 -1.25 9.23 25.85
N ASP A 368 -1.35 9.55 27.13
CA ASP A 368 -2.34 10.48 27.66
C ASP A 368 -1.95 11.95 27.45
N THR A 369 -0.77 12.19 26.88
CA THR A 369 -0.24 13.54 26.64
C THR A 369 -0.55 14.02 25.22
N VAL A 370 -0.62 15.33 25.05
CA VAL A 370 -0.83 15.95 23.73
C VAL A 370 0.25 15.52 22.73
N GLU A 371 1.51 15.33 23.17
CA GLU A 371 2.60 14.95 22.27
C GLU A 371 2.54 13.49 21.77
N THR A 372 1.78 12.64 22.46
CA THR A 372 1.80 11.18 22.23
C THR A 372 0.45 10.60 21.83
N ARG A 373 -0.66 11.33 22.04
CA ARG A 373 -2.01 10.82 21.79
C ARG A 373 -2.37 10.55 20.33
N GLY A 374 -1.74 11.26 19.39
CA GLY A 374 -1.96 11.08 17.94
C GLY A 374 -1.12 9.99 17.28
N GLN A 375 -0.04 9.55 17.94
CA GLN A 375 0.89 8.53 17.42
C GLN A 375 0.25 7.16 17.08
N PRO A 376 -0.83 6.71 17.73
CA PRO A 376 -1.51 5.48 17.36
C PRO A 376 -2.49 5.63 16.20
N VAL A 377 -2.85 6.86 15.81
CA VAL A 377 -3.67 7.13 14.61
C VAL A 377 -2.76 7.36 13.42
N PHE A 378 -1.80 8.27 13.55
CA PHE A 378 -0.97 8.78 12.47
C PHE A 378 0.49 8.30 12.55
N GLY A 379 1.27 8.57 11.50
CA GLY A 379 2.68 8.22 11.44
C GLY A 379 2.98 6.70 11.36
N GLU A 380 4.24 6.33 11.59
CA GLU A 380 4.73 4.94 11.41
C GLU A 380 3.98 3.90 12.24
N LYS A 381 3.58 4.28 13.45
CA LYS A 381 2.87 3.40 14.39
C LYS A 381 1.35 3.49 14.25
N GLY A 382 0.86 4.44 13.47
CA GLY A 382 -0.56 4.68 13.27
C GLY A 382 -1.22 3.73 12.27
N PHE A 383 -2.49 3.41 12.51
CA PHE A 383 -3.31 2.65 11.56
C PHE A 383 -3.75 3.49 10.35
N PHE A 384 -3.71 4.82 10.45
CA PHE A 384 -4.06 5.79 9.40
C PHE A 384 -2.88 6.73 9.12
N GLY A 385 -1.74 6.16 8.71
CA GLY A 385 -0.48 6.90 8.60
C GLY A 385 -0.11 7.40 7.19
N LEU A 386 -0.57 6.73 6.13
CA LEU A 386 -0.13 7.00 4.76
C LEU A 386 -1.27 6.93 3.75
N ILE A 387 -1.18 7.76 2.71
CA ILE A 387 -2.05 7.73 1.54
C ILE A 387 -1.21 7.93 0.27
N LYS A 388 -1.63 7.32 -0.85
CA LYS A 388 -1.04 7.61 -2.17
C LYS A 388 -1.61 8.92 -2.70
N ASN A 389 -0.75 9.80 -3.20
CA ASN A 389 -1.16 11.03 -3.89
C ASN A 389 -0.78 11.02 -5.38
N GLY A 390 -0.07 9.98 -5.83
CA GLY A 390 0.34 9.82 -7.22
C GLY A 390 1.05 8.50 -7.48
N MET A 391 1.31 8.25 -8.76
CA MET A 391 2.11 7.12 -9.22
C MET A 391 3.10 7.56 -10.30
N CYS A 392 4.29 6.98 -10.26
CA CYS A 392 5.30 7.11 -11.30
C CYS A 392 5.15 5.94 -12.28
N VAL A 393 4.95 6.24 -13.56
CA VAL A 393 4.71 5.25 -14.60
C VAL A 393 5.79 5.32 -15.68
N GLY A 394 6.18 4.16 -16.20
CA GLY A 394 7.16 4.03 -17.26
C GLY A 394 6.64 3.18 -18.41
N TYR A 395 7.03 3.53 -19.64
CA TYR A 395 6.67 2.80 -20.85
C TYR A 395 7.88 2.18 -21.52
N LYS A 396 7.70 0.93 -21.98
CA LYS A 396 8.61 0.19 -22.84
C LYS A 396 10.08 0.23 -22.39
N PRO A 397 10.39 -0.23 -21.16
CA PRO A 397 11.75 -0.24 -20.67
C PRO A 397 12.65 -1.14 -21.53
N SER A 398 13.87 -0.67 -21.74
CA SER A 398 15.00 -1.39 -22.31
C SER A 398 16.13 -1.48 -21.29
N PHE A 399 16.97 -2.49 -21.41
CA PHE A 399 18.13 -2.67 -20.55
C PHE A 399 19.41 -2.81 -21.38
N ALA A 400 20.51 -2.38 -20.78
CA ALA A 400 21.87 -2.72 -21.18
C ALA A 400 22.69 -3.05 -19.92
N ILE A 401 23.24 -4.25 -19.84
CA ILE A 401 24.05 -4.73 -18.71
C ILE A 401 25.44 -5.03 -19.24
N ARG A 402 26.43 -4.23 -18.85
CA ARG A 402 27.84 -4.49 -19.14
C ARG A 402 28.48 -5.20 -17.96
N THR A 403 29.27 -6.23 -18.22
CA THR A 403 29.90 -7.05 -17.17
C THR A 403 31.39 -7.27 -17.47
N THR A 404 32.10 -7.97 -16.58
CA THR A 404 33.40 -8.56 -16.89
C THR A 404 33.27 -9.71 -17.90
N THR A 405 34.39 -10.08 -18.54
CA THR A 405 34.48 -11.24 -19.44
C THR A 405 34.07 -12.56 -18.77
N SER A 406 34.43 -12.76 -17.51
CA SER A 406 34.12 -14.00 -16.76
C SER A 406 32.61 -14.16 -16.53
N THR A 407 31.97 -13.09 -16.05
CA THR A 407 30.53 -13.01 -15.84
C THR A 407 29.77 -13.17 -17.16
N PHE A 408 30.22 -12.46 -18.20
CA PHE A 408 29.61 -12.56 -19.53
C PHE A 408 29.61 -14.00 -20.04
N ARG A 409 30.76 -14.68 -19.98
CA ARG A 409 30.89 -16.06 -20.47
C ARG A 409 30.00 -17.05 -19.69
N ARG A 410 29.80 -16.84 -18.39
CA ARG A 410 28.96 -17.70 -17.55
C ARG A 410 27.48 -17.48 -17.82
N PHE A 411 27.07 -16.22 -17.96
CA PHE A 411 25.65 -15.86 -18.11
C PHE A 411 25.14 -15.84 -19.55
N ALA A 412 26.02 -15.86 -20.56
CA ALA A 412 25.61 -15.76 -21.97
C ALA A 412 24.64 -16.86 -22.42
N ASP A 413 24.86 -18.11 -22.00
CA ASP A 413 23.99 -19.21 -22.40
C ASP A 413 22.64 -19.19 -21.64
N PRO A 414 22.60 -18.99 -20.30
CA PRO A 414 21.34 -18.71 -19.59
C PRO A 414 20.54 -17.55 -20.21
N PHE A 415 21.20 -16.45 -20.56
CA PHE A 415 20.57 -15.29 -21.19
C PHE A 415 19.93 -15.63 -22.54
N ARG A 416 20.60 -16.42 -23.38
CA ARG A 416 20.05 -16.85 -24.69
C ARG A 416 18.83 -17.77 -24.54
N ALA A 417 18.77 -18.57 -23.48
CA ALA A 417 17.61 -19.41 -23.17
C ALA A 417 16.49 -18.65 -22.44
N ALA A 418 16.73 -17.40 -22.02
CA ALA A 418 15.78 -16.65 -21.21
C ALA A 418 14.50 -16.32 -21.97
N THR A 419 13.38 -16.40 -21.26
CA THR A 419 12.04 -15.94 -21.68
C THR A 419 11.60 -14.69 -20.91
N GLY A 420 12.43 -14.25 -19.97
CA GLY A 420 12.22 -13.05 -19.18
C GLY A 420 13.46 -12.75 -18.33
N LEU A 421 13.60 -11.48 -17.97
CA LEU A 421 14.66 -10.97 -17.11
C LEU A 421 14.00 -10.06 -16.08
N ARG A 422 14.37 -10.19 -14.81
CA ARG A 422 13.94 -9.30 -13.74
C ARG A 422 15.14 -8.55 -13.21
N ILE A 423 15.02 -7.22 -13.18
CA ILE A 423 16.02 -6.28 -12.69
C ILE A 423 15.35 -5.42 -11.63
N GLY A 424 15.65 -5.69 -10.37
CA GLY A 424 14.92 -5.13 -9.24
C GLY A 424 13.41 -5.38 -9.38
N PRO A 425 12.57 -4.34 -9.44
CA PRO A 425 11.12 -4.51 -9.55
C PRO A 425 10.65 -4.72 -10.99
N PHE A 426 11.50 -4.49 -11.99
CA PHE A 426 11.10 -4.48 -13.40
C PHE A 426 11.21 -5.86 -14.02
N THR A 427 10.12 -6.30 -14.65
CA THR A 427 10.10 -7.54 -15.44
C THR A 427 10.12 -7.20 -16.93
N PHE A 428 11.13 -7.73 -17.62
CA PHE A 428 11.31 -7.61 -19.06
C PHE A 428 10.85 -8.92 -19.69
N GLU A 429 9.78 -8.85 -20.48
CA GLU A 429 9.19 -10.00 -21.15
C GLU A 429 9.87 -10.21 -22.50
N ALA A 430 10.29 -11.45 -22.79
CA ALA A 430 10.83 -11.86 -24.08
C ALA A 430 9.90 -12.90 -24.71
N GLU A 431 8.80 -12.44 -25.32
CA GLU A 431 7.87 -13.33 -26.02
C GLU A 431 8.60 -14.15 -27.10
N GLY A 432 8.41 -15.47 -27.09
CA GLY A 432 9.11 -16.39 -27.99
C GLY A 432 10.58 -16.66 -27.63
N GLY A 433 11.08 -16.12 -26.52
CA GLY A 433 12.48 -16.26 -26.06
C GLY A 433 13.36 -15.07 -26.45
N SER A 434 14.51 -14.93 -25.78
CA SER A 434 15.41 -13.77 -25.87
C SER A 434 15.77 -13.39 -27.31
N LEU A 435 16.14 -14.37 -28.14
CA LEU A 435 16.55 -14.15 -29.53
C LEU A 435 15.37 -13.65 -30.40
N ALA A 436 14.17 -14.20 -30.20
CA ALA A 436 12.98 -13.80 -30.93
C ALA A 436 12.53 -12.38 -30.52
N ALA A 437 12.69 -12.03 -29.25
CA ALA A 437 12.47 -10.69 -28.72
C ALA A 437 13.59 -9.69 -29.11
N GLY A 438 14.59 -10.11 -29.89
CA GLY A 438 15.67 -9.25 -30.36
C GLY A 438 16.71 -8.90 -29.30
N TRP A 439 16.75 -9.62 -28.17
CA TRP A 439 17.77 -9.44 -27.15
C TRP A 439 19.13 -9.94 -27.65
N LYS A 440 20.21 -9.26 -27.24
CA LYS A 440 21.56 -9.53 -27.73
C LYS A 440 22.54 -9.68 -26.58
N ALA A 441 23.35 -10.72 -26.65
CA ALA A 441 24.56 -10.88 -25.85
C ALA A 441 25.78 -10.62 -26.75
N ASP A 442 26.40 -9.44 -26.62
CA ASP A 442 27.54 -9.02 -27.42
C ASP A 442 28.87 -9.36 -26.72
N PRO A 443 29.65 -10.33 -27.22
CA PRO A 443 30.94 -10.71 -26.61
C PRO A 443 32.04 -9.66 -26.81
N ALA A 444 31.94 -8.77 -27.80
CA ALA A 444 32.95 -7.75 -28.07
C ALA A 444 32.90 -6.64 -27.01
N THR A 445 31.69 -6.23 -26.62
CA THR A 445 31.47 -5.20 -25.59
C THR A 445 31.16 -5.78 -24.21
N GLN A 446 30.98 -7.11 -24.11
CA GLN A 446 30.60 -7.82 -22.89
C GLN A 446 29.26 -7.29 -22.34
N THR A 447 28.29 -7.11 -23.24
CA THR A 447 27.02 -6.44 -22.92
C THR A 447 25.82 -7.30 -23.28
N PHE A 448 24.86 -7.37 -22.36
CA PHE A 448 23.51 -7.90 -22.59
C PHE A 448 22.56 -6.76 -22.84
N THR A 449 21.77 -6.81 -23.90
CA THR A 449 20.80 -5.76 -24.24
C THR A 449 19.46 -6.36 -24.62
N GLY A 450 18.39 -5.62 -24.36
CA GLY A 450 17.04 -6.01 -24.75
C GLY A 450 16.01 -4.95 -24.44
N THR A 451 14.87 -5.04 -25.11
CA THR A 451 13.68 -4.23 -24.83
C THR A 451 12.55 -5.18 -24.45
N THR A 452 11.69 -4.80 -23.50
CA THR A 452 10.52 -5.61 -23.18
C THR A 452 9.59 -5.69 -24.39
N SER A 453 9.01 -6.87 -24.63
CA SER A 453 7.96 -7.08 -25.64
C SER A 453 6.57 -6.62 -25.16
N SER A 454 6.42 -6.31 -23.86
CA SER A 454 5.16 -5.82 -23.30
C SER A 454 4.84 -4.39 -23.77
N GLU A 455 3.62 -4.20 -24.27
CA GLU A 455 3.06 -2.89 -24.63
C GLU A 455 2.29 -2.23 -23.48
N ARG A 456 2.34 -2.81 -22.27
CA ARG A 456 1.71 -2.26 -21.08
C ARG A 456 2.66 -1.31 -20.38
N ALA A 457 2.14 -0.16 -19.94
CA ALA A 457 2.86 0.70 -19.03
C ALA A 457 3.09 -0.02 -17.68
N LEU A 458 4.13 0.37 -16.96
CA LEU A 458 4.45 -0.16 -15.64
C LEU A 458 4.36 0.96 -14.61
N ILE A 459 3.76 0.66 -13.47
CA ILE A 459 3.86 1.47 -12.26
C ILE A 459 5.21 1.16 -11.63
N ILE A 460 6.11 2.13 -11.70
CA ILE A 460 7.46 2.07 -11.11
C ILE A 460 7.34 2.21 -9.59
N GLY A 461 6.54 3.16 -9.12
CA GLY A 461 6.34 3.42 -7.72
C GLY A 461 5.19 4.38 -7.46
N ALA A 462 4.95 4.68 -6.19
CA ALA A 462 3.94 5.62 -5.74
C ALA A 462 4.59 6.84 -5.08
N THR A 463 3.98 8.00 -5.24
CA THR A 463 4.22 9.13 -4.35
C THR A 463 3.22 9.04 -3.20
N VAL A 464 3.72 9.23 -1.98
CA VAL A 464 2.99 9.05 -0.73
C VAL A 464 2.89 10.38 0.01
N SER A 465 1.88 10.49 0.87
CA SER A 465 1.82 11.57 1.85
C SER A 465 1.63 10.98 3.23
N GLU A 466 2.38 11.53 4.18
CA GLU A 466 2.16 11.29 5.59
C GLU A 466 0.87 11.96 6.05
N LEU A 467 -0.03 11.16 6.59
CA LEU A 467 -1.28 11.64 7.15
C LEU A 467 -1.03 12.23 8.55
N PRO A 468 -1.78 13.29 8.92
CA PRO A 468 -2.90 13.88 8.19
C PRO A 468 -2.51 15.02 7.21
N ASN A 469 -1.22 15.21 6.94
CA ASN A 469 -0.73 16.26 6.02
C ASN A 469 -0.90 15.90 4.53
N GLY A 470 -1.71 14.88 4.22
CA GLY A 470 -2.01 14.43 2.88
C GLY A 470 -2.85 15.40 2.03
N PRO A 471 -3.21 14.98 0.80
CA PRO A 471 -3.98 15.79 -0.13
C PRO A 471 -5.30 16.27 0.47
N VAL A 472 -5.68 17.50 0.11
CA VAL A 472 -6.99 18.10 0.41
C VAL A 472 -8.00 17.71 -0.66
#